data_AF-D4DNV2-F1
#
_entry.id   AF-D4DNV2-F1
#
_cell.length_a   1.000
_cell.length_b   1.000
_cell.length_c   1.000
_cell.angle_alpha   90.00
_cell.angle_beta   90.00
_cell.angle_gamma   90.00
#
_symmetry.space_group_name_H-M   'P 1'
#
loop_
_entity.id
_entity.type
_entity.pdbx_description
1 polymer ?
#
loop_
_entity_poly.entity_id
_entity_poly.type
_entity_poly.pdbx_seq_one_letter_code
_entity_poly.pdbx_strand_id
1 'polypeptide(L)'
;MIEFTKVYVKNGLITWETQQTDYPRTRPDLPNHEPRGCPRGASYSWYVYSAQRVKYPMIRGILAEMWRDARKTMSPIEAWASIVEDENRAKAYKTQRGLGCFVRATWDEANEMVAAANAYTIKNYGPDRVIGFSPIPAMSMVSYAAGARYLGLIGGVPLSFYDWYCDLPPASPQVWGEQTDGAESADWYNSNYLLVWGSNVPMTRTPDAHFYTEVRYKGTKTVAVSSDFGEMAKFGDIWLSPKQGTDAALAMAMGHVILKEFHLDNPSPYFTDYVRRLTDMPMLVRLDADNKGYAPKYFLRASELNTFSEEQNADWKTLVWDELSDSLCLPNGSIGFRWDGSPKWNLETHAQDKEVHAALSLKERADEVVNVGFTYFGGEFDDMIYRKVPAKRIPLANGETALVATVFDLMVASYGVDNGLGCENSAKDYFDDKPYTPAWQEKHTGVKPELVIQVAREFAQNAHDTEGRSMVIVGAGLNHWYHMDMAYRGIINMLMMCGSIGKSGGGWCHYVGQENFARKAAGFH
;
A
#
# COMPACT_ATOMS: atom_id res chain seq x y z
N MET A 1 3.78 -26.72 9.17
CA MET A 1 4.75 -25.68 9.55
C MET A 1 5.99 -25.96 8.74
N ILE A 2 6.40 -25.05 7.86
CA ILE A 2 7.69 -25.18 7.18
C ILE A 2 8.74 -24.82 8.24
N GLU A 3 9.60 -25.78 8.60
CA GLU A 3 10.62 -25.63 9.64
C GLU A 3 11.71 -24.69 9.11
N PHE A 4 11.70 -23.41 9.52
CA PHE A 4 12.70 -22.42 9.08
C PHE A 4 14.01 -22.48 9.88
N THR A 5 14.07 -23.29 10.94
CA THR A 5 15.14 -23.27 11.94
C THR A 5 15.34 -24.66 12.56
N LYS A 6 16.60 -25.11 12.66
CA LYS A 6 17.02 -26.31 13.40
C LYS A 6 17.17 -25.93 14.87
N VAL A 7 16.35 -26.51 15.73
CA VAL A 7 16.44 -26.30 17.19
C VAL A 7 17.24 -27.43 17.82
N TYR A 8 18.31 -27.10 18.53
CA TYR A 8 19.22 -28.09 19.10
C TYR A 8 18.88 -28.34 20.56
N VAL A 9 18.59 -29.62 20.85
CA VAL A 9 18.37 -30.10 22.21
C VAL A 9 19.63 -30.83 22.69
N LYS A 10 20.16 -30.40 23.83
CA LYS A 10 21.28 -31.07 24.51
C LYS A 10 20.93 -31.19 25.99
N ASN A 11 21.12 -32.39 26.54
CA ASN A 11 20.73 -32.74 27.90
C ASN A 11 19.23 -32.50 28.19
N GLY A 12 18.36 -32.73 27.18
CA GLY A 12 16.91 -32.51 27.31
C GLY A 12 16.49 -31.04 27.38
N LEU A 13 17.40 -30.10 27.11
CA LEU A 13 17.15 -28.67 27.11
C LEU A 13 17.42 -28.07 25.73
N ILE A 14 16.62 -27.08 25.33
CA ILE A 14 16.92 -26.26 24.16
C ILE A 14 18.20 -25.47 24.45
N THR A 15 19.17 -25.51 23.55
CA THR A 15 20.49 -24.89 23.79
C THR A 15 20.81 -23.77 22.81
N TRP A 16 20.62 -24.02 21.52
CA TRP A 16 20.78 -23.00 20.47
C TRP A 16 19.97 -23.43 19.23
N GLU A 17 20.04 -22.59 18.22
CA GLU A 17 19.39 -22.77 16.94
C GLU A 17 20.35 -22.41 15.80
N THR A 18 20.17 -23.07 14.66
CA THR A 18 20.78 -22.65 13.39
C THR A 18 19.72 -22.67 12.32
N GLN A 19 19.92 -21.94 11.24
CA GLN A 19 18.98 -21.93 10.13
C GLN A 19 18.86 -23.32 9.47
N GLN A 20 17.66 -23.60 8.95
CA GLN A 20 17.45 -24.65 7.96
C GLN A 20 17.94 -24.16 6.59
N THR A 21 18.33 -25.08 5.71
CA THR A 21 18.89 -24.77 4.38
C THR A 21 18.28 -25.64 3.29
N ASP A 22 17.18 -26.31 3.58
CA ASP A 22 16.50 -27.30 2.75
C ASP A 22 15.23 -26.76 2.07
N TYR A 23 15.12 -25.43 1.97
CA TYR A 23 14.09 -24.80 1.15
C TYR A 23 14.11 -25.39 -0.27
N PRO A 24 12.93 -25.63 -0.89
CA PRO A 24 12.88 -25.94 -2.31
C PRO A 24 13.70 -24.92 -3.08
N ARG A 25 14.66 -25.43 -3.86
CA ARG A 25 15.56 -24.59 -4.66
C ARG A 25 14.77 -23.77 -5.65
N THR A 26 15.25 -22.56 -5.90
CA THR A 26 14.73 -21.69 -6.96
C THR A 26 15.13 -22.23 -8.33
N ARG A 27 14.70 -21.54 -9.38
CA ARG A 27 15.16 -21.82 -10.75
C ARG A 27 16.70 -21.66 -10.83
N PRO A 28 17.38 -22.34 -11.77
CA PRO A 28 18.84 -22.27 -11.89
C PRO A 28 19.41 -20.86 -12.13
N ASP A 29 18.60 -19.94 -12.68
CA ASP A 29 18.96 -18.54 -12.94
C ASP A 29 18.76 -17.61 -11.73
N LEU A 30 18.24 -18.11 -10.62
CA LEU A 30 17.97 -17.37 -9.39
C LEU A 30 18.80 -17.92 -8.23
N PRO A 31 19.33 -17.07 -7.34
CA PRO A 31 19.91 -17.54 -6.10
C PRO A 31 18.83 -18.19 -5.22
N ASN A 32 19.23 -19.16 -4.40
CA ASN A 32 18.33 -19.83 -3.46
C ASN A 32 18.08 -18.95 -2.23
N HIS A 33 17.00 -19.23 -1.50
CA HIS A 33 16.66 -18.50 -0.29
C HIS A 33 17.54 -18.85 0.93
N GLU A 34 18.18 -20.02 0.93
CA GLU A 34 18.99 -20.46 2.07
C GLU A 34 20.20 -19.53 2.30
N PRO A 35 20.60 -19.29 3.57
CA PRO A 35 20.06 -19.85 4.80
C PRO A 35 18.92 -19.02 5.43
N ARG A 36 18.57 -17.85 4.90
CA ARG A 36 17.74 -16.84 5.59
C ARG A 36 18.26 -16.56 7.02
N GLY A 37 17.35 -16.30 7.95
CA GLY A 37 17.66 -15.98 9.34
C GLY A 37 18.06 -14.52 9.55
N CYS A 38 18.20 -14.14 10.82
CA CYS A 38 18.65 -12.82 11.24
C CYS A 38 19.21 -12.92 12.66
N PRO A 39 19.98 -11.91 13.14
CA PRO A 39 20.55 -11.95 14.49
C PRO A 39 19.49 -12.04 15.60
N ARG A 40 18.28 -11.51 15.36
CA ARG A 40 17.16 -11.60 16.32
C ARG A 40 16.71 -13.05 16.47
N GLY A 41 16.47 -13.73 15.34
CA GLY A 41 16.06 -15.14 15.33
C GLY A 41 17.10 -16.09 15.93
N ALA A 42 18.40 -15.82 15.71
CA ALA A 42 19.49 -16.63 16.26
C ALA A 42 19.67 -16.51 17.79
N SER A 43 19.02 -15.53 18.43
CA SER A 43 19.07 -15.31 19.87
C SER A 43 17.85 -15.83 20.63
N TYR A 44 16.88 -16.44 19.94
CA TYR A 44 15.56 -16.73 20.50
C TYR A 44 15.59 -17.81 21.60
N SER A 45 16.49 -18.79 21.52
CA SER A 45 16.69 -19.80 22.57
C SER A 45 16.96 -19.21 23.96
N TRP A 46 17.52 -18.00 24.03
CA TRP A 46 17.74 -17.28 25.30
C TRP A 46 16.44 -17.18 26.12
N TYR A 47 15.30 -16.90 25.48
CA TYR A 47 14.03 -16.67 26.17
C TYR A 47 13.52 -17.89 26.95
N VAL A 48 13.85 -19.11 26.51
CA VAL A 48 13.24 -20.35 27.03
C VAL A 48 13.46 -20.49 28.54
N TYR A 49 14.68 -20.19 29.01
CA TYR A 49 15.08 -20.33 30.42
C TYR A 49 15.59 -19.02 31.04
N SER A 50 15.49 -17.90 30.33
CA SER A 50 15.92 -16.58 30.82
C SER A 50 15.22 -16.18 32.13
N ALA A 51 15.81 -15.22 32.83
CA ALA A 51 15.20 -14.58 33.99
C ALA A 51 13.87 -13.88 33.69
N GLN A 52 13.57 -13.60 32.41
CA GLN A 52 12.35 -12.93 31.96
C GLN A 52 11.20 -13.90 31.64
N ARG A 53 11.44 -15.22 31.67
CA ARG A 53 10.43 -16.21 31.33
C ARG A 53 9.25 -16.15 32.30
N VAL A 54 8.05 -15.90 31.77
CA VAL A 54 6.80 -16.09 32.52
C VAL A 54 6.56 -17.61 32.70
N LYS A 55 6.65 -18.08 33.95
CA LYS A 55 6.58 -19.51 34.32
C LYS A 55 5.20 -19.97 34.77
N TYR A 56 4.40 -19.05 35.32
CA TYR A 56 3.12 -19.34 35.96
C TYR A 56 2.11 -18.26 35.58
N PRO A 57 0.78 -18.54 35.65
CA PRO A 57 -0.21 -17.48 35.62
C PRO A 57 0.00 -16.53 36.80
N MET A 58 -0.14 -15.23 36.54
CA MET A 58 0.12 -14.17 37.50
C MET A 58 -1.10 -13.26 37.60
N ILE A 59 -1.48 -12.86 38.81
CA ILE A 59 -2.56 -11.91 39.08
C ILE A 59 -1.97 -10.75 39.90
N ARG A 60 -2.49 -9.52 39.71
CA ARG A 60 -2.09 -8.39 40.56
C ARG A 60 -2.49 -8.69 42.01
N GLY A 61 -1.57 -8.56 42.96
CA GLY A 61 -1.77 -8.98 44.36
C GLY A 61 -3.09 -8.53 44.98
N ILE A 62 -3.38 -7.23 44.92
CA ILE A 62 -4.62 -6.66 45.47
C ILE A 62 -5.89 -7.19 44.79
N LEU A 63 -5.85 -7.49 43.48
CA LEU A 63 -6.98 -8.10 42.78
C LEU A 63 -7.16 -9.56 43.22
N ALA A 64 -6.05 -10.30 43.37
CA ALA A 64 -6.09 -11.67 43.86
C ALA A 64 -6.65 -11.75 45.29
N GLU A 65 -6.28 -10.81 46.17
CA GLU A 65 -6.80 -10.73 47.54
C GLU A 65 -8.31 -10.52 47.55
N MET A 66 -8.81 -9.51 46.83
CA MET A 66 -10.26 -9.23 46.73
C MET A 66 -11.03 -10.40 46.09
N TRP A 67 -10.48 -10.99 45.03
CA TRP A 67 -11.08 -12.16 44.37
C TRP A 67 -11.20 -13.35 45.32
N ARG A 68 -10.10 -13.71 45.99
CA ARG A 68 -10.05 -14.83 46.93
C ARG A 68 -10.97 -14.62 48.12
N ASP A 69 -11.08 -13.39 48.63
CA ASP A 69 -11.98 -13.08 49.73
C ASP A 69 -13.45 -13.22 49.32
N ALA A 70 -13.84 -12.63 48.19
CA ALA A 70 -15.20 -12.75 47.66
C ALA A 70 -15.58 -14.20 47.32
N ARG A 71 -14.65 -14.99 46.76
CA ARG A 71 -14.89 -16.40 46.39
C ARG A 71 -15.11 -17.34 47.58
N LYS A 72 -14.87 -16.91 48.83
CA LYS A 72 -15.23 -17.70 50.03
C LYS A 72 -16.73 -17.90 50.18
N THR A 73 -17.53 -16.94 49.72
CA THR A 73 -18.99 -16.91 49.98
C THR A 73 -19.83 -16.65 48.74
N MET A 74 -19.26 -16.12 47.66
CA MET A 74 -19.98 -15.73 46.45
C MET A 74 -19.68 -16.66 45.27
N SER A 75 -20.62 -16.84 44.35
CA SER A 75 -20.34 -17.47 43.05
C SER A 75 -19.33 -16.63 42.24
N PRO A 76 -18.68 -17.19 41.21
CA PRO A 76 -17.67 -16.45 40.43
C PRO A 76 -18.17 -15.13 39.83
N ILE A 77 -19.39 -15.10 39.29
CA ILE A 77 -19.97 -13.91 38.66
C ILE A 77 -20.33 -12.85 39.71
N GLU A 78 -20.91 -13.26 40.83
CA GLU A 78 -21.23 -12.36 41.97
C GLU A 78 -19.95 -11.80 42.60
N ALA A 79 -18.91 -12.64 42.75
CA ALA A 79 -17.61 -12.23 43.26
C ALA A 79 -17.01 -11.13 42.37
N TRP A 80 -17.02 -11.34 41.03
CA TRP A 80 -16.56 -10.32 40.09
C TRP A 80 -17.39 -9.03 40.19
N ALA A 81 -18.72 -9.14 40.19
CA ALA A 81 -19.64 -8.00 40.33
C ALA A 81 -19.32 -7.17 41.60
N SER A 82 -19.13 -7.83 42.74
CA SER A 82 -18.81 -7.18 44.03
C SER A 82 -17.49 -6.40 44.04
N ILE A 83 -16.61 -6.64 43.06
CA ILE A 83 -15.32 -5.96 42.90
C ILE A 83 -15.44 -4.83 41.88
N VAL A 84 -16.11 -5.05 40.76
CA VAL A 84 -16.15 -4.06 39.67
C VAL A 84 -17.25 -3.01 39.81
N GLU A 85 -18.32 -3.30 40.54
CA GLU A 85 -19.41 -2.35 40.82
C GLU A 85 -19.09 -1.41 41.99
N ASP A 86 -18.18 -1.80 42.89
CA ASP A 86 -17.66 -0.93 43.94
C ASP A 86 -16.52 -0.07 43.38
N GLU A 87 -16.76 1.24 43.31
CA GLU A 87 -15.80 2.20 42.74
C GLU A 87 -14.45 2.19 43.47
N ASN A 88 -14.45 2.06 44.81
CA ASN A 88 -13.24 2.03 45.61
C ASN A 88 -12.42 0.77 45.33
N ARG A 89 -13.07 -0.40 45.29
CA ARG A 89 -12.42 -1.68 44.97
C ARG A 89 -11.89 -1.71 43.54
N ALA A 90 -12.69 -1.24 42.58
CA ALA A 90 -12.27 -1.15 41.19
C ALA A 90 -11.06 -0.22 41.01
N LYS A 91 -11.08 0.95 41.65
CA LYS A 91 -9.95 1.90 41.65
C LYS A 91 -8.72 1.32 42.34
N ALA A 92 -8.89 0.58 43.43
CA ALA A 92 -7.81 0.01 44.21
C ALA A 92 -6.89 -0.90 43.37
N TYR A 93 -7.43 -1.79 42.51
CA TYR A 93 -6.57 -2.62 41.66
C TYR A 93 -6.16 -1.92 40.35
N LYS A 94 -7.01 -1.05 39.78
CA LYS A 94 -6.71 -0.35 38.51
C LYS A 94 -5.54 0.61 38.66
N THR A 95 -5.44 1.33 39.77
CA THR A 95 -4.33 2.27 40.07
C THR A 95 -2.99 1.58 40.29
N GLN A 96 -2.97 0.27 40.50
CA GLN A 96 -1.75 -0.53 40.67
C GLN A 96 -1.24 -1.14 39.35
N ARG A 97 -1.88 -0.86 38.21
CA ARG A 97 -1.41 -1.33 36.89
C ARG A 97 -0.09 -0.65 36.52
N GLY A 98 0.93 -1.45 36.22
CA GLY A 98 2.28 -0.97 35.90
C GLY A 98 3.24 -0.86 37.10
N LEU A 99 2.77 -1.09 38.34
CA LEU A 99 3.55 -0.88 39.57
C LEU A 99 4.07 -2.17 40.24
N GLY A 100 4.12 -3.30 39.52
CA GLY A 100 4.63 -4.57 40.09
C GLY A 100 3.65 -5.27 41.04
N CYS A 101 4.14 -6.00 42.04
CA CYS A 101 3.31 -6.76 42.99
C CYS A 101 2.40 -7.82 42.35
N PHE A 102 2.93 -8.57 41.38
CA PHE A 102 2.26 -9.77 40.89
C PHE A 102 2.43 -10.93 41.89
N VAL A 103 1.36 -11.71 42.07
CA VAL A 103 1.39 -12.95 42.84
C VAL A 103 1.13 -14.12 41.92
N ARG A 104 1.74 -15.27 42.24
CA ARG A 104 1.52 -16.52 41.53
C ARG A 104 0.07 -16.99 41.72
N ALA A 105 -0.53 -17.47 40.65
CA ALA A 105 -1.86 -18.07 40.61
C ALA A 105 -1.79 -19.52 40.11
N THR A 106 -2.94 -20.21 40.11
CA THR A 106 -3.15 -21.45 39.35
C THR A 106 -3.91 -21.15 38.05
N TRP A 107 -3.87 -22.09 37.10
CA TRP A 107 -4.67 -21.97 35.88
C TRP A 107 -6.18 -21.94 36.19
N ASP A 108 -6.64 -22.75 37.13
CA ASP A 108 -8.05 -22.78 37.53
C ASP A 108 -8.51 -21.42 38.09
N GLU A 109 -7.71 -20.80 38.95
CA GLU A 109 -8.01 -19.48 39.52
C GLU A 109 -8.07 -18.39 38.43
N ALA A 110 -7.08 -18.37 37.53
CA ALA A 110 -7.02 -17.37 36.47
C ALA A 110 -8.16 -17.55 35.45
N ASN A 111 -8.43 -18.79 35.04
CA ASN A 111 -9.48 -19.10 34.06
C ASN A 111 -10.88 -18.82 34.63
N GLU A 112 -11.16 -19.18 35.88
CA GLU A 112 -12.46 -18.90 36.52
C GLU A 112 -12.71 -17.39 36.59
N MET A 113 -11.70 -16.59 36.98
CA MET A 113 -11.82 -15.14 37.06
C MET A 113 -12.07 -14.50 35.69
N VAL A 114 -11.32 -14.91 34.65
CA VAL A 114 -11.49 -14.40 33.29
C VAL A 114 -12.87 -14.78 32.73
N ALA A 115 -13.30 -16.02 32.92
CA ALA A 115 -14.62 -16.47 32.48
C ALA A 115 -15.75 -15.70 33.18
N ALA A 116 -15.64 -15.49 34.50
CA ALA A 116 -16.61 -14.71 35.27
C ALA A 116 -16.66 -13.25 34.82
N ALA A 117 -15.51 -12.63 34.59
CA ALA A 117 -15.41 -11.26 34.09
C ALA A 117 -16.06 -11.11 32.71
N ASN A 118 -15.82 -12.05 31.80
CA ASN A 118 -16.42 -12.04 30.46
C ASN A 118 -17.92 -12.28 30.53
N ALA A 119 -18.39 -13.28 31.27
CA ALA A 119 -19.82 -13.57 31.42
C ALA A 119 -20.59 -12.40 32.05
N TYR A 120 -20.03 -11.78 33.09
CA TYR A 120 -20.58 -10.57 33.71
C TYR A 120 -20.67 -9.42 32.71
N THR A 121 -19.60 -9.17 31.95
CA THR A 121 -19.54 -8.06 30.98
C THR A 121 -20.56 -8.26 29.86
N ILE A 122 -20.63 -9.47 29.30
CA ILE A 122 -21.60 -9.83 28.26
C ILE A 122 -23.02 -9.62 28.75
N LYS A 123 -23.34 -10.14 29.95
CA LYS A 123 -24.70 -10.09 30.51
C LYS A 123 -25.19 -8.66 30.75
N ASN A 124 -24.33 -7.78 31.26
CA ASN A 124 -24.74 -6.46 31.74
C ASN A 124 -24.52 -5.33 30.72
N TYR A 125 -23.60 -5.50 29.76
CA TYR A 125 -23.21 -4.43 28.83
C TYR A 125 -23.27 -4.84 27.35
N GLY A 126 -23.21 -6.13 27.06
CA GLY A 126 -23.12 -6.66 25.69
C GLY A 126 -21.76 -7.28 25.38
N PRO A 127 -21.70 -8.23 24.43
CA PRO A 127 -20.49 -8.99 24.14
C PRO A 127 -19.39 -8.17 23.47
N ASP A 128 -19.75 -7.08 22.79
CA ASP A 128 -18.82 -6.15 22.14
C ASP A 128 -18.00 -5.30 23.13
N ARG A 129 -18.25 -5.41 24.44
CA ARG A 129 -17.40 -4.85 25.51
C ARG A 129 -16.27 -5.80 25.91
N VAL A 130 -16.21 -6.99 25.32
CA VAL A 130 -15.08 -7.93 25.43
C VAL A 130 -14.26 -7.85 24.16
N ILE A 131 -13.03 -7.34 24.28
CA ILE A 131 -12.17 -6.99 23.16
C ILE A 131 -10.85 -7.77 23.28
N GLY A 132 -10.35 -8.27 22.17
CA GLY A 132 -8.99 -8.81 22.08
C GLY A 132 -8.19 -8.18 20.97
N PHE A 133 -6.91 -7.96 21.25
CA PHE A 133 -5.92 -7.49 20.31
C PHE A 133 -4.86 -8.57 20.12
N SER A 134 -4.77 -9.12 18.92
CA SER A 134 -3.74 -10.07 18.52
C SER A 134 -3.42 -9.78 17.05
N PRO A 135 -2.19 -9.38 16.70
CA PRO A 135 -1.87 -8.95 15.35
C PRO A 135 -1.32 -10.11 14.48
N ILE A 136 -1.15 -9.86 13.18
CA ILE A 136 -0.31 -10.64 12.25
C ILE A 136 -0.56 -12.17 12.33
N PRO A 137 -1.67 -12.67 11.77
CA PRO A 137 -1.98 -14.11 11.79
C PRO A 137 -0.95 -14.98 11.04
N ALA A 138 -0.25 -14.43 10.03
CA ALA A 138 0.66 -15.20 9.19
C ALA A 138 1.89 -15.74 9.93
N MET A 139 2.34 -15.09 11.02
CA MET A 139 3.51 -15.55 11.79
C MET A 139 3.20 -16.77 12.67
N SER A 140 1.94 -16.93 13.10
CA SER A 140 1.51 -18.02 14.00
C SER A 140 -0.01 -18.23 13.95
N MET A 141 -0.47 -18.85 12.86
CA MET A 141 -1.89 -18.92 12.47
C MET A 141 -2.82 -19.44 13.57
N VAL A 142 -2.46 -20.57 14.19
CA VAL A 142 -3.30 -21.21 15.22
C VAL A 142 -3.27 -20.41 16.53
N SER A 143 -2.11 -19.82 16.87
CA SER A 143 -1.98 -18.95 18.05
C SER A 143 -2.87 -17.70 17.94
N TYR A 144 -2.93 -17.08 16.75
CA TYR A 144 -3.89 -16.00 16.48
C TYR A 144 -5.33 -16.51 16.57
N ALA A 145 -5.64 -17.62 15.89
CA ALA A 145 -6.98 -18.17 15.80
C ALA A 145 -7.56 -18.57 17.16
N ALA A 146 -6.73 -18.96 18.13
CA ALA A 146 -7.19 -19.33 19.47
C ALA A 146 -8.00 -18.20 20.13
N GLY A 147 -7.44 -16.99 20.20
CA GLY A 147 -8.12 -15.82 20.78
C GLY A 147 -9.26 -15.31 19.89
N ALA A 148 -9.02 -15.20 18.58
CA ALA A 148 -10.02 -14.70 17.64
C ALA A 148 -11.27 -15.59 17.58
N ARG A 149 -11.10 -16.93 17.61
CA ARG A 149 -12.20 -17.89 17.63
C ARG A 149 -12.98 -17.82 18.95
N TYR A 150 -12.30 -17.72 20.09
CA TYR A 150 -12.96 -17.56 21.38
C TYR A 150 -13.86 -16.31 21.37
N LEU A 151 -13.33 -15.16 20.94
CA LEU A 151 -14.09 -13.92 20.85
C LEU A 151 -15.26 -14.05 19.88
N GLY A 152 -15.04 -14.59 18.68
CA GLY A 152 -16.10 -14.78 17.68
C GLY A 152 -17.25 -15.66 18.17
N LEU A 153 -16.97 -16.67 19.01
CA LEU A 153 -18.01 -17.52 19.60
C LEU A 153 -18.85 -16.82 20.67
N ILE A 154 -18.24 -15.90 21.45
CA ILE A 154 -18.94 -15.15 22.51
C ILE A 154 -19.52 -13.82 22.02
N GLY A 155 -19.30 -13.45 20.75
CA GLY A 155 -19.70 -12.15 20.17
C GLY A 155 -18.77 -10.98 20.49
N GLY A 156 -17.55 -11.25 20.96
CA GLY A 156 -16.52 -10.23 21.26
C GLY A 156 -15.82 -9.70 20.01
N VAL A 157 -15.02 -8.65 20.17
CA VAL A 157 -14.39 -7.91 19.06
C VAL A 157 -12.91 -8.24 18.93
N PRO A 158 -12.47 -8.90 17.83
CA PRO A 158 -11.07 -8.93 17.43
C PRO A 158 -10.70 -7.61 16.74
N LEU A 159 -9.71 -6.89 17.27
CA LEU A 159 -9.26 -5.63 16.69
C LEU A 159 -8.36 -5.85 15.45
N SER A 160 -8.41 -4.90 14.51
CA SER A 160 -7.50 -4.83 13.38
C SER A 160 -6.07 -4.50 13.81
N PHE A 161 -5.10 -4.71 12.91
CA PHE A 161 -3.68 -4.45 13.19
C PHE A 161 -2.95 -3.76 12.03
N TYR A 162 -3.29 -4.06 10.76
CA TYR A 162 -2.48 -3.63 9.62
C TYR A 162 -2.61 -2.11 9.37
N ASP A 163 -3.83 -1.61 9.45
CA ASP A 163 -4.16 -0.18 9.51
C ASP A 163 -3.59 0.48 10.78
N TRP A 164 -3.78 -0.14 11.95
CA TRP A 164 -3.31 0.38 13.25
C TRP A 164 -1.79 0.54 13.33
N TYR A 165 -1.03 -0.40 12.75
CA TYR A 165 0.43 -0.32 12.68
C TYR A 165 0.94 0.65 11.62
N CYS A 166 0.03 1.27 10.85
CA CYS A 166 0.38 2.07 9.69
C CYS A 166 1.19 1.26 8.66
N ASP A 167 0.93 -0.05 8.60
CA ASP A 167 1.56 -0.96 7.67
C ASP A 167 0.73 -1.10 6.39
N LEU A 168 -0.61 -0.97 6.50
CA LEU A 168 -1.50 -0.76 5.37
C LEU A 168 -1.07 0.50 4.61
N PRO A 169 -0.77 0.41 3.31
CA PRO A 169 -0.62 1.58 2.46
C PRO A 169 -1.99 1.90 1.83
N PRO A 170 -2.74 2.93 2.28
CA PRO A 170 -4.07 3.22 1.74
C PRO A 170 -4.08 3.49 0.24
N ALA A 171 -2.93 3.88 -0.33
CA ALA A 171 -2.73 4.00 -1.77
C ALA A 171 -2.99 2.67 -2.53
N SER A 172 -2.73 1.50 -1.95
CA SER A 172 -2.99 0.21 -2.60
C SER A 172 -4.50 -0.02 -2.80
N PRO A 173 -5.36 0.07 -1.77
CA PRO A 173 -6.81 0.02 -1.97
C PRO A 173 -7.36 1.12 -2.88
N GLN A 174 -6.79 2.33 -2.84
CA GLN A 174 -7.21 3.46 -3.69
C GLN A 174 -6.95 3.19 -5.18
N VAL A 175 -5.80 2.60 -5.52
CA VAL A 175 -5.38 2.40 -6.92
C VAL A 175 -5.86 1.05 -7.48
N TRP A 176 -5.77 -0.02 -6.69
CA TRP A 176 -6.00 -1.39 -7.18
C TRP A 176 -7.19 -2.10 -6.53
N GLY A 177 -7.82 -1.50 -5.50
CA GLY A 177 -8.85 -2.19 -4.72
C GLY A 177 -8.33 -3.41 -3.96
N GLU A 178 -7.02 -3.46 -3.70
CA GLU A 178 -6.31 -4.55 -3.03
C GLU A 178 -5.70 -4.05 -1.71
N GLN A 179 -5.76 -4.85 -0.64
CA GLN A 179 -5.17 -4.51 0.65
C GLN A 179 -3.66 -4.30 0.50
N THR A 180 -2.96 -5.32 0.02
CA THR A 180 -1.54 -5.31 -0.31
C THR A 180 -1.23 -6.60 -1.05
N ASP A 181 -0.59 -6.48 -2.21
CA ASP A 181 0.11 -7.58 -2.86
C ASP A 181 1.44 -7.05 -3.43
N GLY A 182 2.49 -7.84 -3.35
CA GLY A 182 3.84 -7.43 -3.72
C GLY A 182 4.67 -8.63 -4.15
N ALA A 183 5.67 -8.38 -5.01
CA ALA A 183 6.50 -9.46 -5.51
C ALA A 183 7.29 -10.16 -4.38
N GLU A 184 7.66 -11.42 -4.58
CA GLU A 184 8.59 -12.10 -3.69
C GLU A 184 10.02 -11.51 -3.81
N SER A 185 10.86 -11.68 -2.80
CA SER A 185 12.23 -11.16 -2.81
C SER A 185 13.10 -11.76 -3.92
N ALA A 186 12.82 -12.99 -4.33
CA ALA A 186 13.49 -13.62 -5.47
C ALA A 186 13.24 -12.87 -6.79
N ASP A 187 12.11 -12.16 -6.92
CA ASP A 187 11.80 -11.38 -8.10
C ASP A 187 12.60 -10.08 -8.19
N TRP A 188 13.21 -9.61 -7.10
CA TRP A 188 14.18 -8.51 -7.15
C TRP A 188 15.36 -8.86 -8.07
N TYR A 189 15.72 -10.14 -8.14
CA TYR A 189 16.78 -10.64 -9.02
C TYR A 189 16.40 -10.62 -10.51
N ASN A 190 15.10 -10.51 -10.81
CA ASN A 190 14.60 -10.30 -12.16
C ASN A 190 14.56 -8.82 -12.54
N SER A 191 14.76 -7.88 -11.61
CA SER A 191 14.84 -6.47 -11.96
C SER A 191 16.15 -6.14 -12.66
N ASN A 192 16.16 -5.05 -13.43
CA ASN A 192 17.34 -4.46 -14.03
C ASN A 192 17.64 -3.05 -13.45
N TYR A 193 16.68 -2.45 -12.75
CA TYR A 193 16.83 -1.17 -12.09
C TYR A 193 15.98 -1.12 -10.80
N LEU A 194 16.64 -0.95 -9.65
CA LEU A 194 16.00 -0.92 -8.33
C LEU A 194 16.09 0.46 -7.70
N LEU A 195 14.94 1.05 -7.38
CA LEU A 195 14.85 2.14 -6.41
C LEU A 195 14.52 1.54 -5.03
N VAL A 196 15.40 1.71 -4.05
CA VAL A 196 15.18 1.28 -2.67
C VAL A 196 14.86 2.52 -1.84
N TRP A 197 13.57 2.77 -1.62
CA TRP A 197 13.06 4.05 -1.16
C TRP A 197 12.41 3.93 0.22
N GLY A 198 13.05 4.50 1.24
CA GLY A 198 12.59 4.42 2.64
C GLY A 198 12.43 2.98 3.16
N SER A 199 13.18 2.04 2.57
CA SER A 199 13.23 0.63 2.97
C SER A 199 14.67 0.26 3.30
N ASN A 200 14.97 0.11 4.60
CA ASN A 200 16.32 -0.28 5.03
C ASN A 200 16.52 -1.81 4.91
N VAL A 201 16.63 -2.28 3.66
CA VAL A 201 16.61 -3.72 3.29
C VAL A 201 17.58 -4.57 4.12
N PRO A 202 18.87 -4.22 4.31
CA PRO A 202 19.79 -5.06 5.10
C PRO A 202 19.35 -5.25 6.57
N MET A 203 18.75 -4.21 7.16
CA MET A 203 18.33 -4.22 8.57
C MET A 203 16.95 -4.87 8.77
N THR A 204 15.97 -4.47 7.96
CA THR A 204 14.55 -4.85 8.14
C THR A 204 14.14 -6.04 7.27
N ARG A 205 14.90 -6.36 6.22
CA ARG A 205 14.76 -7.52 5.31
C ARG A 205 16.01 -8.39 5.30
N THR A 206 16.72 -8.47 6.43
CA THR A 206 17.97 -9.23 6.58
C THR A 206 17.98 -10.59 5.86
N PRO A 207 16.98 -11.49 6.01
CA PRO A 207 17.02 -12.80 5.35
C PRO A 207 16.86 -12.75 3.82
N ASP A 208 16.40 -11.64 3.25
CA ASP A 208 16.14 -11.44 1.83
C ASP A 208 17.16 -10.48 1.17
N ALA A 209 17.98 -9.79 1.98
CA ALA A 209 18.91 -8.78 1.51
C ALA A 209 19.96 -9.32 0.51
N HIS A 210 20.24 -10.63 0.52
CA HIS A 210 21.16 -11.22 -0.42
C HIS A 210 20.68 -11.04 -1.88
N PHE A 211 19.38 -11.18 -2.17
CA PHE A 211 18.82 -10.94 -3.51
C PHE A 211 19.11 -9.52 -4.00
N TYR A 212 18.97 -8.52 -3.12
CA TYR A 212 19.30 -7.12 -3.42
C TYR A 212 20.80 -6.92 -3.71
N THR A 213 21.68 -7.58 -2.96
CA THR A 213 23.13 -7.44 -3.19
C THR A 213 23.64 -8.24 -4.38
N GLU A 214 23.08 -9.43 -4.63
CA GLU A 214 23.53 -10.36 -5.66
C GLU A 214 23.07 -9.93 -7.05
N VAL A 215 21.86 -9.34 -7.18
CA VAL A 215 21.36 -8.87 -8.47
C VAL A 215 22.25 -7.78 -9.07
N ARG A 216 23.01 -7.05 -8.26
CA ARG A 216 24.00 -6.06 -8.71
C ARG A 216 25.10 -6.70 -9.55
N TYR A 217 25.49 -7.95 -9.26
CA TYR A 217 26.46 -8.69 -10.08
C TYR A 217 25.90 -9.08 -11.46
N LYS A 218 24.57 -9.09 -11.62
CA LYS A 218 23.89 -9.23 -12.91
C LYS A 218 23.89 -7.91 -13.72
N GLY A 219 24.47 -6.84 -13.18
CA GLY A 219 24.50 -5.52 -13.80
C GLY A 219 23.31 -4.63 -13.46
N THR A 220 22.49 -5.02 -12.48
CA THR A 220 21.36 -4.18 -12.03
C THR A 220 21.85 -2.97 -11.27
N LYS A 221 21.40 -1.79 -11.71
CA LYS A 221 21.67 -0.54 -11.00
C LYS A 221 20.70 -0.37 -9.85
N THR A 222 21.20 0.17 -8.75
CA THR A 222 20.47 0.34 -7.51
C THR A 222 20.60 1.78 -7.02
N VAL A 223 19.49 2.41 -6.65
CA VAL A 223 19.48 3.75 -6.07
C VAL A 223 18.82 3.69 -4.70
N ALA A 224 19.56 4.10 -3.68
CA ALA A 224 19.02 4.24 -2.34
C ALA A 224 18.43 5.65 -2.17
N VAL A 225 17.19 5.73 -1.69
CA VAL A 225 16.53 6.99 -1.38
C VAL A 225 16.17 7.01 0.09
N SER A 226 16.93 7.78 0.87
CA SER A 226 16.77 7.93 2.32
C SER A 226 17.43 9.19 2.84
N SER A 227 16.79 9.84 3.81
CA SER A 227 17.30 11.09 4.42
C SER A 227 18.58 10.92 5.24
N ASP A 228 18.85 9.72 5.73
CA ASP A 228 20.08 9.34 6.39
C ASP A 228 20.87 8.34 5.55
N PHE A 229 22.16 8.19 5.85
CA PHE A 229 23.01 7.15 5.26
C PHE A 229 22.72 5.79 5.93
N GLY A 230 21.51 5.26 5.70
CA GLY A 230 21.07 3.96 6.19
C GLY A 230 21.83 2.79 5.56
N GLU A 231 21.65 1.57 6.07
CA GLU A 231 22.43 0.42 5.59
C GLU A 231 22.19 0.09 4.11
N MET A 232 21.00 0.40 3.57
CA MET A 232 20.73 0.26 2.13
C MET A 232 21.56 1.20 1.27
N ALA A 233 21.91 2.40 1.75
CA ALA A 233 22.74 3.37 1.01
C ALA A 233 24.15 2.83 0.76
N LYS A 234 24.68 1.98 1.65
CA LYS A 234 25.97 1.28 1.48
C LYS A 234 26.00 0.44 0.19
N PHE A 235 24.86 -0.08 -0.24
CA PHE A 235 24.76 -0.97 -1.39
C PHE A 235 24.18 -0.27 -2.64
N GLY A 236 23.74 0.99 -2.51
CA GLY A 236 23.27 1.79 -3.64
C GLY A 236 24.42 2.33 -4.49
N ASP A 237 24.21 2.39 -5.80
CA ASP A 237 25.14 3.02 -6.74
C ASP A 237 24.94 4.55 -6.79
N ILE A 238 23.75 5.02 -6.44
CA ILE A 238 23.41 6.42 -6.16
C ILE A 238 22.69 6.48 -4.80
N TRP A 239 23.00 7.49 -3.99
CA TRP A 239 22.23 7.83 -2.80
C TRP A 239 21.58 9.21 -2.98
N LEU A 240 20.24 9.22 -2.99
CA LEU A 240 19.44 10.44 -2.92
C LEU A 240 18.99 10.65 -1.47
N SER A 241 19.24 11.85 -0.95
CA SER A 241 18.98 12.19 0.45
C SER A 241 17.92 13.30 0.59
N PRO A 242 16.65 13.04 0.23
CA PRO A 242 15.60 14.02 0.42
C PRO A 242 15.36 14.30 1.91
N LYS A 243 14.90 15.51 2.23
CA LYS A 243 14.33 15.85 3.55
C LYS A 243 13.22 14.85 3.88
N GLN A 244 13.26 14.25 5.07
CA GLN A 244 12.29 13.21 5.44
C GLN A 244 10.85 13.73 5.37
N GLY A 245 9.96 12.95 4.73
CA GLY A 245 8.55 13.32 4.55
C GLY A 245 8.28 14.21 3.33
N THR A 246 9.29 14.53 2.52
CA THR A 246 9.15 15.31 1.29
C THR A 246 9.23 14.46 0.02
N ASP A 247 9.26 13.13 0.18
CA ASP A 247 9.44 12.14 -0.89
C ASP A 247 8.38 12.23 -2.00
N ALA A 248 7.17 12.68 -1.69
CA ALA A 248 6.13 12.93 -2.68
C ALA A 248 6.56 14.02 -3.70
N ALA A 249 7.27 15.07 -3.26
CA ALA A 249 7.79 16.09 -4.15
C ALA A 249 8.85 15.52 -5.11
N LEU A 250 9.73 14.66 -4.59
CA LEU A 250 10.73 13.96 -5.39
C LEU A 250 10.06 13.05 -6.44
N ALA A 251 9.09 12.22 -6.02
CA ALA A 251 8.37 11.32 -6.93
C ALA A 251 7.59 12.08 -8.01
N MET A 252 6.93 13.18 -7.66
CA MET A 252 6.22 14.03 -8.63
C MET A 252 7.18 14.63 -9.68
N ALA A 253 8.36 15.09 -9.27
CA ALA A 253 9.36 15.61 -10.20
C ALA A 253 9.98 14.53 -11.10
N MET A 254 10.17 13.32 -10.58
CA MET A 254 10.58 12.18 -11.42
C MET A 254 9.49 11.83 -12.42
N GLY A 255 8.22 11.79 -12.00
CA GLY A 255 7.08 11.57 -12.88
C GLY A 255 6.92 12.64 -13.97
N HIS A 256 7.25 13.91 -13.67
CA HIS A 256 7.27 14.99 -14.66
C HIS A 256 8.25 14.68 -15.80
N VAL A 257 9.47 14.24 -15.47
CA VAL A 257 10.49 13.86 -16.47
C VAL A 257 9.99 12.67 -17.31
N ILE A 258 9.40 11.67 -16.67
CA ILE A 258 8.88 10.46 -17.34
C ILE A 258 7.75 10.81 -18.32
N LEU A 259 6.77 11.62 -17.91
CA LEU A 259 5.68 12.06 -18.80
C LEU A 259 6.22 12.85 -19.99
N LYS A 260 7.10 13.83 -19.72
CA LYS A 260 7.64 14.68 -20.77
C LYS A 260 8.41 13.86 -21.80
N GLU A 261 9.36 13.03 -21.38
CA GLU A 261 10.26 12.35 -22.30
C GLU A 261 9.64 11.12 -22.97
N PHE A 262 8.89 10.31 -22.22
CA PHE A 262 8.46 8.98 -22.67
C PHE A 262 6.97 8.87 -23.02
N HIS A 263 6.16 9.91 -22.75
CA HIS A 263 4.74 9.94 -23.15
C HIS A 263 4.41 11.06 -24.13
N LEU A 264 5.18 12.16 -24.16
CA LEU A 264 4.92 13.31 -25.04
C LEU A 264 6.00 13.52 -26.10
N ASP A 265 7.25 13.80 -25.69
CA ASP A 265 8.32 14.21 -26.61
C ASP A 265 8.78 13.03 -27.50
N ASN A 266 8.93 11.85 -26.91
CA ASN A 266 9.24 10.61 -27.61
C ASN A 266 8.40 9.46 -27.04
N PRO A 267 7.11 9.37 -27.41
CA PRO A 267 6.18 8.41 -26.82
C PRO A 267 6.67 6.98 -26.98
N SER A 268 6.86 6.27 -25.87
CA SER A 268 7.20 4.86 -25.86
C SER A 268 5.99 4.04 -26.33
N PRO A 269 6.10 3.18 -27.36
CA PRO A 269 5.01 2.30 -27.78
C PRO A 269 4.54 1.38 -26.65
N TYR A 270 5.50 0.80 -25.90
CA TYR A 270 5.20 -0.08 -24.77
C TYR A 270 4.46 0.65 -23.64
N PHE A 271 4.93 1.82 -23.21
CA PHE A 271 4.25 2.56 -22.13
C PHE A 271 2.88 3.06 -22.56
N THR A 272 2.76 3.55 -23.79
CA THR A 272 1.49 4.05 -24.35
C THR A 272 0.44 2.95 -24.38
N ASP A 273 0.80 1.76 -24.87
CA ASP A 273 -0.08 0.60 -24.88
C ASP A 273 -0.45 0.15 -23.45
N TYR A 274 0.53 0.09 -22.55
CA TYR A 274 0.32 -0.30 -21.16
C TYR A 274 -0.71 0.61 -20.47
N VAL A 275 -0.48 1.93 -20.48
CA VAL A 275 -1.36 2.86 -19.74
C VAL A 275 -2.74 2.94 -20.37
N ARG A 276 -2.86 2.71 -21.69
CA ARG A 276 -4.15 2.65 -22.37
C ARG A 276 -5.01 1.49 -21.91
N ARG A 277 -4.41 0.30 -21.71
CA ARG A 277 -5.16 -0.92 -21.41
C ARG A 277 -5.32 -1.20 -19.92
N LEU A 278 -4.34 -0.80 -19.11
CA LEU A 278 -4.19 -1.28 -17.73
C LEU A 278 -4.31 -0.16 -16.68
N THR A 279 -4.74 1.04 -17.08
CA THR A 279 -5.00 2.15 -16.16
C THR A 279 -6.32 2.84 -16.51
N ASP A 280 -6.75 3.75 -15.64
CA ASP A 280 -7.89 4.63 -15.87
C ASP A 280 -7.53 5.89 -16.68
N MET A 281 -6.29 6.02 -17.17
CA MET A 281 -5.84 7.18 -17.96
C MET A 281 -6.77 7.54 -19.15
N PRO A 282 -7.35 6.59 -19.92
CA PRO A 282 -8.30 6.92 -20.99
C PRO A 282 -9.72 7.28 -20.52
N MET A 283 -10.05 7.06 -19.24
CA MET A 283 -11.40 7.25 -18.73
C MET A 283 -11.77 8.74 -18.68
N LEU A 284 -13.03 9.04 -18.98
CA LEU A 284 -13.52 10.42 -19.06
C LEU A 284 -14.00 10.93 -17.69
N VAL A 285 -13.52 12.11 -17.31
CA VAL A 285 -13.85 12.82 -16.05
C VAL A 285 -14.67 14.06 -16.39
N ARG A 286 -15.77 14.27 -15.66
CA ARG A 286 -16.59 15.48 -15.75
C ARG A 286 -15.84 16.68 -15.17
N LEU A 287 -15.96 17.80 -15.87
CA LEU A 287 -15.47 19.10 -15.47
C LEU A 287 -16.66 19.99 -15.08
N ASP A 288 -16.69 20.43 -13.82
CA ASP A 288 -17.68 21.39 -13.35
C ASP A 288 -17.07 22.80 -13.41
N ALA A 289 -17.88 23.79 -13.82
CA ALA A 289 -17.44 25.17 -13.81
C ALA A 289 -17.15 25.65 -12.38
N ASP A 290 -16.05 26.38 -12.21
CA ASP A 290 -15.73 27.12 -10.99
C ASP A 290 -15.66 28.63 -11.29
N ASN A 291 -15.29 29.46 -10.30
CA ASN A 291 -15.24 30.91 -10.47
C ASN A 291 -14.18 31.41 -11.47
N LYS A 292 -13.21 30.59 -11.90
CA LYS A 292 -12.06 30.97 -12.74
C LYS A 292 -11.80 30.04 -13.94
N GLY A 293 -12.60 28.98 -14.11
CA GLY A 293 -12.42 27.93 -15.10
C GLY A 293 -13.25 26.70 -14.73
N TYR A 294 -12.59 25.57 -14.55
CA TYR A 294 -13.22 24.28 -14.25
C TYR A 294 -12.45 23.51 -13.19
N ALA A 295 -13.12 22.57 -12.51
CA ALA A 295 -12.52 21.60 -11.61
C ALA A 295 -12.90 20.16 -12.00
N PRO A 296 -11.97 19.19 -11.93
CA PRO A 296 -12.30 17.79 -12.16
C PRO A 296 -13.17 17.27 -11.02
N LYS A 297 -14.19 16.46 -11.35
CA LYS A 297 -15.15 15.94 -10.39
C LYS A 297 -15.18 14.41 -10.36
N TYR A 298 -16.17 13.80 -11.00
CA TYR A 298 -16.35 12.36 -11.05
C TYR A 298 -16.19 11.86 -12.47
N PHE A 299 -15.88 10.57 -12.63
CA PHE A 299 -15.96 9.92 -13.94
C PHE A 299 -17.36 10.05 -14.54
N LEU A 300 -17.41 10.30 -15.85
CA LEU A 300 -18.62 10.16 -16.64
C LEU A 300 -19.10 8.70 -16.57
N ARG A 301 -20.37 8.50 -16.23
CA ARG A 301 -20.98 7.17 -16.07
C ARG A 301 -21.94 6.85 -17.21
N ALA A 302 -22.08 5.56 -17.50
CA ALA A 302 -23.02 5.05 -18.51
C ALA A 302 -24.47 5.51 -18.26
N SER A 303 -24.88 5.63 -16.99
CA SER A 303 -26.23 6.08 -16.61
C SER A 303 -26.57 7.51 -17.03
N GLU A 304 -25.54 8.33 -17.29
CA GLU A 304 -25.72 9.73 -17.69
C GLU A 304 -26.03 9.89 -19.18
N LEU A 305 -25.98 8.80 -19.98
CA LEU A 305 -26.15 8.83 -21.42
C LEU A 305 -27.31 7.93 -21.85
N ASN A 306 -28.19 8.45 -22.71
CA ASN A 306 -29.34 7.69 -23.26
C ASN A 306 -28.91 6.38 -23.94
N THR A 307 -27.71 6.34 -24.53
CA THR A 307 -27.19 5.17 -25.24
C THR A 307 -26.87 4.00 -24.30
N PHE A 308 -26.52 4.27 -23.05
CA PHE A 308 -26.05 3.24 -22.11
C PHE A 308 -26.85 3.20 -20.79
N SER A 309 -27.90 4.03 -20.65
CA SER A 309 -28.67 4.15 -19.41
C SER A 309 -29.44 2.89 -19.03
N GLU A 310 -29.74 2.01 -19.99
CA GLU A 310 -30.43 0.73 -19.77
C GLU A 310 -29.47 -0.41 -19.36
N GLU A 311 -28.16 -0.17 -19.33
CA GLU A 311 -27.19 -1.15 -18.86
C GLU A 311 -27.40 -1.46 -17.37
N GLN A 312 -27.34 -2.75 -17.00
CA GLN A 312 -27.37 -3.11 -15.59
C GLN A 312 -26.17 -2.50 -14.86
N ASN A 313 -26.41 -1.89 -13.69
CA ASN A 313 -25.41 -1.18 -12.90
C ASN A 313 -24.75 -0.01 -13.68
N ALA A 314 -25.46 0.68 -14.57
CA ALA A 314 -24.92 1.76 -15.40
C ALA A 314 -24.22 2.88 -14.61
N ASP A 315 -24.65 3.18 -13.38
CA ASP A 315 -23.98 4.15 -12.50
C ASP A 315 -22.53 3.77 -12.17
N TRP A 316 -22.16 2.51 -12.31
CA TRP A 316 -20.87 1.94 -11.93
C TRP A 316 -19.98 1.57 -13.11
N LYS A 317 -20.35 2.00 -14.33
CA LYS A 317 -19.59 1.74 -15.56
C LYS A 317 -19.03 3.04 -16.13
N THR A 318 -17.72 3.11 -16.30
CA THR A 318 -16.98 4.28 -16.81
C THR A 318 -16.84 4.23 -18.33
N LEU A 319 -16.68 5.40 -18.96
CA LEU A 319 -16.66 5.55 -20.41
C LEU A 319 -15.29 6.07 -20.90
N VAL A 320 -14.98 5.72 -22.15
CA VAL A 320 -13.81 6.22 -22.90
C VAL A 320 -14.27 6.83 -24.23
N TRP A 321 -13.40 7.61 -24.86
CA TRP A 321 -13.54 7.96 -26.27
C TRP A 321 -12.80 6.92 -27.11
N ASP A 322 -13.47 6.20 -28.01
CA ASP A 322 -12.84 5.23 -28.89
C ASP A 322 -12.34 5.91 -30.16
N GLU A 323 -11.05 5.76 -30.46
CA GLU A 323 -10.42 6.35 -31.64
C GLU A 323 -10.83 5.66 -32.95
N LEU A 324 -11.25 4.39 -32.92
CA LEU A 324 -11.64 3.65 -34.13
C LEU A 324 -12.98 4.11 -34.67
N SER A 325 -13.96 4.27 -33.78
CA SER A 325 -15.31 4.74 -34.12
C SER A 325 -15.50 6.25 -34.00
N ASP A 326 -14.52 6.96 -33.44
CA ASP A 326 -14.59 8.37 -33.06
C ASP A 326 -15.86 8.70 -32.26
N SER A 327 -16.11 7.90 -31.22
CA SER A 327 -17.35 7.99 -30.43
C SER A 327 -17.16 7.50 -28.98
N LEU A 328 -18.17 7.77 -28.14
CA LEU A 328 -18.18 7.26 -26.77
C LEU A 328 -18.35 5.74 -26.73
N CYS A 329 -17.57 5.11 -25.87
CA CYS A 329 -17.54 3.67 -25.73
C CYS A 329 -17.55 3.24 -24.27
N LEU A 330 -18.22 2.11 -24.02
CA LEU A 330 -18.36 1.47 -22.71
C LEU A 330 -17.47 0.22 -22.65
N PRO A 331 -16.18 0.36 -22.28
CA PRO A 331 -15.25 -0.76 -22.27
C PRO A 331 -15.59 -1.75 -21.15
N ASN A 332 -15.17 -3.00 -21.32
CA ASN A 332 -15.19 -4.03 -20.29
C ASN A 332 -14.41 -3.61 -19.03
N GLY A 333 -14.66 -4.32 -17.91
CA GLY A 333 -13.78 -4.30 -16.72
C GLY A 333 -14.19 -3.36 -15.59
N SER A 334 -15.00 -2.33 -15.84
CA SER A 334 -15.51 -1.46 -14.77
C SER A 334 -16.34 -2.23 -13.72
N ILE A 335 -16.39 -1.72 -12.48
CA ILE A 335 -16.92 -2.45 -11.33
C ILE A 335 -18.40 -2.83 -11.48
N GLY A 336 -19.17 -2.10 -12.30
CA GLY A 336 -20.56 -2.44 -12.62
C GLY A 336 -20.71 -3.82 -13.28
N PHE A 337 -19.73 -4.24 -14.09
CA PHE A 337 -19.72 -5.57 -14.74
C PHE A 337 -19.43 -6.72 -13.77
N ARG A 338 -18.82 -6.45 -12.60
CA ARG A 338 -18.45 -7.51 -11.64
C ARG A 338 -19.66 -8.26 -11.08
N TRP A 339 -20.80 -7.58 -10.98
CA TRP A 339 -22.00 -8.08 -10.30
C TRP A 339 -23.23 -8.12 -11.20
N ASP A 340 -23.10 -7.81 -12.50
CA ASP A 340 -24.21 -7.89 -13.45
C ASP A 340 -24.39 -9.30 -14.06
N GLY A 341 -23.52 -10.24 -13.72
CA GLY A 341 -23.59 -11.64 -14.18
C GLY A 341 -23.03 -11.86 -15.58
N SER A 342 -22.54 -10.82 -16.27
CA SER A 342 -21.89 -10.93 -17.57
C SER A 342 -20.42 -11.36 -17.45
N PRO A 343 -19.81 -11.95 -18.50
CA PRO A 343 -18.38 -12.26 -18.51
C PRO A 343 -17.49 -11.02 -18.79
N LYS A 344 -18.06 -9.81 -18.78
CA LYS A 344 -17.40 -8.56 -19.19
C LYS A 344 -16.57 -7.91 -18.08
N TRP A 345 -16.45 -8.54 -16.91
CA TRP A 345 -15.52 -8.10 -15.87
C TRP A 345 -14.12 -8.65 -16.15
N ASN A 346 -13.46 -8.08 -17.16
CA ASN A 346 -12.12 -8.42 -17.62
C ASN A 346 -11.44 -7.17 -18.23
N LEU A 347 -10.13 -7.25 -18.48
CA LEU A 347 -9.34 -6.16 -19.08
C LEU A 347 -9.07 -6.38 -20.58
N GLU A 348 -9.90 -7.19 -21.26
CA GLU A 348 -9.83 -7.30 -22.72
C GLU A 348 -10.23 -5.95 -23.34
N THR A 349 -9.56 -5.55 -24.41
CA THR A 349 -9.78 -4.26 -25.11
C THR A 349 -11.03 -4.31 -26.00
N HIS A 350 -12.17 -4.64 -25.40
CA HIS A 350 -13.46 -4.78 -26.05
C HIS A 350 -14.54 -3.98 -25.35
N ALA A 351 -15.54 -3.57 -26.13
CA ALA A 351 -16.84 -3.16 -25.65
C ALA A 351 -17.89 -4.01 -26.38
N GLN A 352 -18.61 -4.84 -25.62
CA GLN A 352 -19.41 -5.92 -26.21
C GLN A 352 -18.51 -6.83 -27.07
N ASP A 353 -18.82 -7.01 -28.36
CA ASP A 353 -18.04 -7.85 -29.29
C ASP A 353 -17.13 -7.04 -30.23
N LYS A 354 -16.88 -5.76 -29.93
CA LYS A 354 -16.07 -4.85 -30.76
C LYS A 354 -14.77 -4.50 -30.06
N GLU A 355 -13.67 -4.53 -30.80
CA GLU A 355 -12.37 -4.01 -30.37
C GLU A 355 -12.47 -2.50 -30.10
N VAL A 356 -11.78 -2.03 -29.06
CA VAL A 356 -11.76 -0.63 -28.62
C VAL A 356 -10.33 -0.12 -28.57
N HIS A 357 -10.10 1.04 -29.17
CA HIS A 357 -8.85 1.79 -29.04
C HIS A 357 -9.11 3.08 -28.27
N ALA A 358 -9.13 2.99 -26.93
CA ALA A 358 -9.50 4.10 -26.05
C ALA A 358 -8.48 5.25 -26.11
N ALA A 359 -8.91 6.46 -26.45
CA ALA A 359 -8.06 7.65 -26.54
C ALA A 359 -7.45 8.02 -25.19
N LEU A 360 -6.12 8.12 -25.14
CA LEU A 360 -5.44 8.64 -23.97
C LEU A 360 -5.65 10.15 -23.85
N SER A 361 -5.40 10.91 -24.91
CA SER A 361 -5.58 12.36 -24.93
C SER A 361 -6.72 12.76 -25.87
N LEU A 362 -7.52 13.74 -25.46
CA LEU A 362 -8.51 14.39 -26.30
C LEU A 362 -7.92 15.51 -27.15
N LYS A 363 -6.62 15.82 -27.07
CA LYS A 363 -6.02 16.97 -27.76
C LYS A 363 -6.41 17.11 -29.24
N GLU A 364 -6.40 16.02 -30.00
CA GLU A 364 -6.76 15.99 -31.44
C GLU A 364 -8.27 15.80 -31.69
N ARG A 365 -9.08 15.79 -30.63
CA ARG A 365 -10.53 15.48 -30.64
C ARG A 365 -11.36 16.45 -29.78
N ALA A 366 -10.69 17.45 -29.22
CA ALA A 366 -11.28 18.39 -28.29
C ALA A 366 -12.17 19.36 -29.06
N ASP A 367 -13.27 19.76 -28.44
CA ASP A 367 -14.09 20.86 -28.96
C ASP A 367 -13.49 22.20 -28.52
N GLU A 368 -12.81 22.21 -27.38
CA GLU A 368 -12.16 23.38 -26.81
C GLU A 368 -11.01 23.01 -25.85
N VAL A 369 -10.20 24.01 -25.51
CA VAL A 369 -9.17 23.92 -24.46
C VAL A 369 -9.60 24.82 -23.31
N VAL A 370 -9.73 24.24 -22.11
CA VAL A 370 -10.21 24.95 -20.92
C VAL A 370 -9.15 25.03 -19.84
N ASN A 371 -9.30 26.00 -18.93
CA ASN A 371 -8.46 26.10 -17.74
C ASN A 371 -9.06 25.25 -16.61
N VAL A 372 -8.32 24.25 -16.17
CA VAL A 372 -8.69 23.37 -15.05
C VAL A 372 -7.83 23.70 -13.83
N GLY A 373 -8.47 23.92 -12.69
CA GLY A 373 -7.83 24.19 -11.41
C GLY A 373 -7.39 22.91 -10.71
N PHE A 374 -6.14 22.89 -10.26
CA PHE A 374 -5.55 21.83 -9.43
C PHE A 374 -5.12 22.40 -8.09
N THR A 375 -5.53 21.75 -7.00
CA THR A 375 -5.11 22.18 -5.66
C THR A 375 -3.61 22.00 -5.47
N TYR A 376 -3.01 22.96 -4.79
CA TYR A 376 -1.58 23.00 -4.54
C TYR A 376 -1.30 23.26 -3.06
N PHE A 377 -0.40 22.47 -2.49
CA PHE A 377 -0.12 22.49 -1.05
C PHE A 377 1.37 22.69 -0.72
N GLY A 378 2.22 23.01 -1.70
CA GLY A 378 3.64 23.26 -1.44
C GLY A 378 3.92 24.63 -0.79
N GLY A 379 2.96 25.55 -0.81
CA GLY A 379 2.94 26.78 -0.02
C GLY A 379 3.61 28.01 -0.63
N GLU A 380 4.25 27.88 -1.79
CA GLU A 380 4.97 28.97 -2.48
C GLU A 380 4.33 29.47 -3.77
N PHE A 381 3.24 28.82 -4.20
CA PHE A 381 2.36 29.28 -5.28
C PHE A 381 0.93 29.39 -4.76
N ASP A 382 0.03 29.91 -5.58
CA ASP A 382 -1.40 29.94 -5.26
C ASP A 382 -1.94 28.54 -4.92
N ASP A 383 -2.85 28.47 -3.94
CA ASP A 383 -3.49 27.22 -3.50
C ASP A 383 -4.24 26.48 -4.62
N MET A 384 -4.51 27.17 -5.73
CA MET A 384 -5.13 26.62 -6.93
C MET A 384 -4.34 27.04 -8.17
N ILE A 385 -3.81 26.06 -8.90
CA ILE A 385 -3.06 26.28 -10.15
C ILE A 385 -3.96 25.91 -11.32
N TYR A 386 -4.24 26.89 -12.18
CA TYR A 386 -5.02 26.65 -13.40
C TYR A 386 -4.12 26.29 -14.57
N ARG A 387 -4.38 25.15 -15.21
CA ARG A 387 -3.66 24.68 -16.39
C ARG A 387 -4.60 24.30 -17.52
N LYS A 388 -4.11 24.42 -18.76
CA LYS A 388 -4.89 24.14 -19.96
C LYS A 388 -5.07 22.64 -20.16
N VAL A 389 -6.30 22.22 -20.43
CA VAL A 389 -6.70 20.82 -20.65
C VAL A 389 -7.62 20.77 -21.89
N PRO A 390 -7.38 19.87 -22.86
CA PRO A 390 -8.28 19.66 -23.97
C PRO A 390 -9.55 18.97 -23.47
N ALA A 391 -10.71 19.49 -23.85
CA ALA A 391 -11.99 19.02 -23.36
C ALA A 391 -13.02 18.84 -24.48
N LYS A 392 -13.97 17.95 -24.22
CA LYS A 392 -15.06 17.62 -25.15
C LYS A 392 -16.42 17.81 -24.52
N ARG A 393 -17.40 18.27 -25.29
CA ARG A 393 -18.79 18.46 -24.86
C ARG A 393 -19.60 17.21 -25.15
N ILE A 394 -20.20 16.66 -24.10
CA ILE A 394 -21.02 15.45 -24.15
C ILE A 394 -22.47 15.80 -23.80
N PRO A 395 -23.43 15.59 -24.72
CA PRO A 395 -24.85 15.68 -24.41
C PRO A 395 -25.26 14.60 -23.40
N LEU A 396 -25.92 15.00 -22.33
CA LEU A 396 -26.40 14.09 -21.28
C LEU A 396 -27.87 13.72 -21.48
N ALA A 397 -28.29 12.62 -20.87
CA ALA A 397 -29.67 12.14 -20.88
C ALA A 397 -30.68 13.15 -20.30
N ASN A 398 -30.24 13.98 -19.34
CA ASN A 398 -31.08 15.01 -18.70
C ASN A 398 -31.26 16.28 -19.55
N GLY A 399 -30.69 16.33 -20.77
CA GLY A 399 -30.74 17.50 -21.66
C GLY A 399 -29.65 18.54 -21.41
N GLU A 400 -28.82 18.37 -20.38
CA GLU A 400 -27.63 19.20 -20.15
C GLU A 400 -26.46 18.75 -21.03
N THR A 401 -25.38 19.54 -21.04
CA THR A 401 -24.12 19.19 -21.68
C THR A 401 -23.02 19.17 -20.64
N ALA A 402 -22.33 18.04 -20.49
CA ALA A 402 -21.13 17.92 -19.68
C ALA A 402 -19.89 18.30 -20.49
N LEU A 403 -18.94 18.96 -19.84
CA LEU A 403 -17.59 19.06 -20.36
C LEU A 403 -16.75 17.94 -19.74
N VAL A 404 -15.97 17.22 -20.55
CA VAL A 404 -15.15 16.09 -20.08
C VAL A 404 -13.71 16.18 -20.58
N ALA A 405 -12.78 15.63 -19.79
CA ALA A 405 -11.39 15.40 -20.16
C ALA A 405 -10.98 13.98 -19.75
N THR A 406 -9.92 13.42 -20.35
CA THR A 406 -9.38 12.14 -19.89
C THR A 406 -8.55 12.31 -18.62
N VAL A 407 -8.41 11.25 -17.84
CA VAL A 407 -7.48 11.23 -16.70
C VAL A 407 -6.04 11.51 -17.15
N PHE A 408 -5.62 11.01 -18.31
CA PHE A 408 -4.30 11.30 -18.88
C PHE A 408 -4.07 12.80 -19.06
N ASP A 409 -5.00 13.51 -19.70
CA ASP A 409 -4.86 14.95 -19.94
C ASP A 409 -4.83 15.74 -18.62
N LEU A 410 -5.69 15.34 -17.66
CA LEU A 410 -5.69 15.91 -16.32
C LEU A 410 -4.38 15.63 -15.57
N MET A 411 -3.79 14.45 -15.75
CA MET A 411 -2.51 14.08 -15.14
C MET A 411 -1.35 14.86 -15.74
N VAL A 412 -1.25 14.93 -17.07
CA VAL A 412 -0.24 15.74 -17.77
C VAL A 412 -0.28 17.19 -17.30
N ALA A 413 -1.49 17.78 -17.23
CA ALA A 413 -1.68 19.11 -16.69
C ALA A 413 -1.29 19.18 -15.19
N SER A 414 -1.72 18.23 -14.35
CA SER A 414 -1.39 18.21 -12.92
C SER A 414 0.11 18.13 -12.64
N TYR A 415 0.88 17.41 -13.45
CA TYR A 415 2.35 17.35 -13.38
C TYR A 415 3.07 18.58 -13.95
N GLY A 416 2.33 19.51 -14.56
CA GLY A 416 2.89 20.75 -15.10
C GLY A 416 3.66 20.57 -16.39
N VAL A 417 3.36 19.50 -17.13
CA VAL A 417 3.95 19.24 -18.44
C VAL A 417 3.06 19.90 -19.51
N ASP A 418 3.64 20.65 -20.45
CA ASP A 418 2.89 21.25 -21.55
C ASP A 418 2.77 20.26 -22.72
N ASN A 419 1.54 19.82 -23.03
CA ASN A 419 1.25 19.02 -24.22
C ASN A 419 1.00 19.91 -25.45
N GLY A 420 1.81 20.96 -25.64
CA GLY A 420 1.70 21.90 -26.76
C GLY A 420 0.44 22.78 -26.73
N LEU A 421 -0.14 23.03 -25.55
CA LEU A 421 -1.33 23.88 -25.39
C LEU A 421 -0.95 25.34 -25.04
N GLY A 422 0.33 25.60 -24.80
CA GLY A 422 0.86 26.92 -24.49
C GLY A 422 0.29 27.46 -23.18
N CYS A 423 0.48 26.71 -22.10
CA CYS A 423 0.04 27.09 -20.76
C CYS A 423 1.19 27.77 -19.98
N GLU A 424 0.98 28.99 -19.49
CA GLU A 424 1.97 29.73 -18.70
C GLU A 424 2.31 29.07 -17.35
N ASN A 425 1.39 28.27 -16.82
CA ASN A 425 1.57 27.52 -15.58
C ASN A 425 2.17 26.11 -15.80
N SER A 426 2.47 25.75 -17.04
CA SER A 426 3.28 24.57 -17.37
C SER A 426 4.74 24.96 -17.50
N ALA A 427 5.63 24.01 -17.19
CA ALA A 427 7.07 24.24 -17.21
C ALA A 427 7.62 24.28 -18.63
N LYS A 428 8.51 25.24 -18.89
CA LYS A 428 9.23 25.33 -20.18
C LYS A 428 10.30 24.25 -20.29
N ASP A 429 11.03 24.04 -19.20
CA ASP A 429 12.08 23.04 -19.05
C ASP A 429 12.14 22.54 -17.59
N TYR A 430 13.09 21.66 -17.29
CA TYR A 430 13.22 21.06 -15.96
C TYR A 430 13.71 22.02 -14.87
N PHE A 431 14.32 23.14 -15.26
CA PHE A 431 14.89 24.14 -14.37
C PHE A 431 13.97 25.35 -14.16
N ASP A 432 12.82 25.38 -14.84
CA ASP A 432 11.72 26.30 -14.56
C ASP A 432 11.08 25.95 -13.21
N ASP A 433 11.12 26.85 -12.23
CA ASP A 433 10.52 26.65 -10.91
C ASP A 433 8.99 26.74 -11.02
N LYS A 434 8.40 25.63 -11.47
CA LYS A 434 6.97 25.39 -11.57
C LYS A 434 6.61 24.15 -10.76
N PRO A 435 5.43 24.11 -10.14
CA PRO A 435 4.98 22.98 -9.35
C PRO A 435 5.22 21.64 -10.05
N TYR A 436 5.98 20.78 -9.35
CA TYR A 436 6.37 19.43 -9.74
C TYR A 436 7.49 19.31 -10.79
N THR A 437 8.29 20.34 -11.05
CA THR A 437 9.54 20.22 -11.84
C THR A 437 10.73 19.75 -11.01
N PRO A 438 11.82 19.26 -11.64
CA PRO A 438 13.09 18.99 -10.96
C PRO A 438 13.68 20.19 -10.21
N ALA A 439 13.62 21.41 -10.75
CA ALA A 439 14.02 22.62 -10.01
C ALA A 439 13.11 22.92 -8.83
N TRP A 440 11.80 22.78 -9.01
CA TRP A 440 10.82 23.02 -7.97
C TRP A 440 11.04 22.14 -6.74
N GLN A 441 11.29 20.83 -6.94
CA GLN A 441 11.40 19.92 -5.80
C GLN A 441 12.66 20.18 -4.96
N GLU A 442 13.71 20.81 -5.50
CA GLU A 442 14.99 20.97 -4.80
C GLU A 442 14.85 21.76 -3.49
N LYS A 443 14.04 22.82 -3.48
CA LYS A 443 13.81 23.61 -2.24
C LYS A 443 13.04 22.85 -1.17
N HIS A 444 12.27 21.84 -1.57
CA HIS A 444 11.48 21.00 -0.66
C HIS A 444 12.31 19.82 -0.14
N THR A 445 13.04 19.15 -1.03
CA THR A 445 13.73 17.89 -0.72
C THR A 445 15.22 18.08 -0.42
N GLY A 446 15.87 19.11 -0.97
CA GLY A 446 17.31 19.28 -0.98
C GLY A 446 18.06 18.40 -2.00
N VAL A 447 17.36 17.61 -2.82
CA VAL A 447 17.97 16.78 -3.87
C VAL A 447 18.19 17.63 -5.12
N LYS A 448 19.40 17.56 -5.68
CA LYS A 448 19.77 18.33 -6.87
C LYS A 448 18.94 17.92 -8.10
N PRO A 449 18.42 18.89 -8.90
CA PRO A 449 17.60 18.61 -10.07
C PRO A 449 18.26 17.65 -11.07
N GLU A 450 19.57 17.74 -11.27
CA GLU A 450 20.30 16.89 -12.22
C GLU A 450 20.24 15.42 -11.83
N LEU A 451 20.30 15.11 -10.53
CA LEU A 451 20.17 13.75 -10.03
C LEU A 451 18.75 13.22 -10.19
N VAL A 452 17.74 14.07 -9.97
CA VAL A 452 16.33 13.70 -10.19
C VAL A 452 16.10 13.37 -11.66
N ILE A 453 16.58 14.21 -12.57
CA ILE A 453 16.48 14.01 -14.01
C ILE A 453 17.21 12.74 -14.42
N GLN A 454 18.45 12.54 -13.95
CA GLN A 454 19.24 11.35 -14.26
C GLN A 454 18.51 10.07 -13.83
N VAL A 455 18.12 9.98 -12.56
CA VAL A 455 17.52 8.75 -12.02
C VAL A 455 16.15 8.49 -12.65
N ALA A 456 15.32 9.51 -12.87
CA ALA A 456 14.03 9.36 -13.53
C ALA A 456 14.17 8.84 -14.96
N ARG A 457 15.11 9.43 -15.73
CA ARG A 457 15.38 9.02 -17.12
C ARG A 457 15.95 7.62 -17.19
N GLU A 458 16.93 7.28 -16.37
CA GLU A 458 17.52 5.93 -16.35
C GLU A 458 16.48 4.88 -15.92
N PHE A 459 15.64 5.19 -14.93
CA PHE A 459 14.58 4.30 -14.46
C PHE A 459 13.56 4.00 -15.58
N ALA A 460 13.09 5.04 -16.28
CA ALA A 460 12.14 4.90 -17.38
C ALA A 460 12.79 4.27 -18.62
N GLN A 461 14.03 4.65 -18.97
CA GLN A 461 14.73 4.04 -20.09
C GLN A 461 14.92 2.54 -19.89
N ASN A 462 15.33 2.12 -18.69
CA ASN A 462 15.43 0.69 -18.38
C ASN A 462 14.07 -0.01 -18.54
N ALA A 463 12.99 0.56 -18.01
CA ALA A 463 11.67 -0.02 -18.15
C ALA A 463 11.20 -0.06 -19.62
N HIS A 464 11.59 0.91 -20.43
CA HIS A 464 11.30 0.95 -21.86
C HIS A 464 12.02 -0.21 -22.58
N ASP A 465 13.33 -0.33 -22.36
CA ASP A 465 14.18 -1.30 -23.05
C ASP A 465 13.87 -2.75 -22.65
N THR A 466 13.32 -2.94 -21.44
CA THR A 466 13.09 -4.26 -20.84
C THR A 466 11.62 -4.64 -20.70
N GLU A 467 10.71 -3.80 -21.21
CA GLU A 467 9.27 -3.96 -21.04
C GLU A 467 8.83 -4.12 -19.57
N GLY A 468 9.29 -3.18 -18.74
CA GLY A 468 8.79 -2.96 -17.38
C GLY A 468 9.65 -3.52 -16.24
N ARG A 469 10.91 -3.91 -16.47
CA ARG A 469 11.80 -4.48 -15.42
C ARG A 469 12.50 -3.42 -14.55
N SER A 470 11.76 -2.37 -14.18
CA SER A 470 12.15 -1.37 -13.18
C SER A 470 11.24 -1.51 -11.95
N MET A 471 11.83 -1.57 -10.76
CA MET A 471 11.10 -1.89 -9.53
C MET A 471 11.44 -0.90 -8.42
N VAL A 472 10.45 -0.62 -7.56
CA VAL A 472 10.62 0.20 -6.38
C VAL A 472 10.33 -0.63 -5.14
N ILE A 473 11.33 -0.81 -4.28
CA ILE A 473 11.21 -1.41 -2.95
C ILE A 473 10.91 -0.30 -1.96
N VAL A 474 9.70 -0.30 -1.39
CA VAL A 474 9.23 0.72 -0.44
C VAL A 474 8.92 0.13 0.94
N GLY A 475 8.92 0.98 1.96
CA GLY A 475 8.60 0.57 3.32
C GLY A 475 8.19 1.72 4.24
N ALA A 476 8.24 1.46 5.55
CA ALA A 476 7.77 2.37 6.59
C ALA A 476 8.40 3.77 6.58
N GLY A 477 9.59 3.95 5.98
CA GLY A 477 10.21 5.28 5.84
C GLY A 477 9.35 6.29 5.08
N LEU A 478 8.45 5.80 4.22
CA LEU A 478 7.40 6.61 3.56
C LEU A 478 6.01 6.33 4.17
N ASN A 479 5.71 5.05 4.47
CA ASN A 479 4.34 4.68 4.87
C ASN A 479 3.93 5.20 6.25
N HIS A 480 4.88 5.52 7.13
CA HIS A 480 4.57 5.99 8.49
C HIS A 480 4.43 7.52 8.58
N TRP A 481 4.31 8.20 7.44
CA TRP A 481 3.96 9.63 7.38
C TRP A 481 2.44 9.82 7.27
N TYR A 482 1.95 10.95 7.77
CA TYR A 482 0.53 11.29 7.70
C TYR A 482 0.00 11.31 6.26
N HIS A 483 0.80 11.83 5.32
CA HIS A 483 0.51 11.86 3.89
C HIS A 483 1.21 10.72 3.12
N MET A 484 1.29 9.53 3.72
CA MET A 484 1.88 8.33 3.10
C MET A 484 1.30 8.01 1.72
N ASP A 485 0.00 8.28 1.54
CA ASP A 485 -0.72 8.04 0.31
C ASP A 485 -0.19 8.89 -0.86
N MET A 486 0.23 10.13 -0.60
CA MET A 486 0.83 10.99 -1.63
C MET A 486 2.19 10.47 -2.10
N ALA A 487 3.05 10.06 -1.17
CA ALA A 487 4.36 9.52 -1.51
C ALA A 487 4.24 8.18 -2.27
N TYR A 488 3.35 7.30 -1.80
CA TYR A 488 3.07 6.03 -2.47
C TYR A 488 2.45 6.24 -3.85
N ARG A 489 1.45 7.13 -4.00
CA ARG A 489 0.83 7.41 -5.31
C ARG A 489 1.81 8.03 -6.29
N GLY A 490 2.73 8.89 -5.85
CA GLY A 490 3.81 9.41 -6.70
C GLY A 490 4.66 8.29 -7.30
N ILE A 491 5.11 7.35 -6.45
CA ILE A 491 5.90 6.18 -6.86
C ILE A 491 5.08 5.22 -7.74
N ILE A 492 3.84 4.95 -7.36
CA ILE A 492 2.93 4.07 -8.13
C ILE A 492 2.69 4.65 -9.52
N ASN A 493 2.47 5.97 -9.62
CA ASN A 493 2.34 6.65 -10.90
C ASN A 493 3.60 6.45 -11.75
N MET A 494 4.80 6.64 -11.20
CA MET A 494 6.05 6.38 -11.95
C MET A 494 6.09 4.95 -12.51
N LEU A 495 5.71 3.97 -11.72
CA LEU A 495 5.68 2.57 -12.12
C LEU A 495 4.62 2.27 -13.19
N MET A 496 3.41 2.83 -13.07
CA MET A 496 2.36 2.68 -14.09
C MET A 496 2.74 3.37 -15.39
N MET A 497 3.31 4.59 -15.33
CA MET A 497 3.82 5.32 -16.49
C MET A 497 4.97 4.59 -17.20
N CYS A 498 5.72 3.75 -16.47
CA CYS A 498 6.79 2.91 -17.02
C CYS A 498 6.32 1.47 -17.32
N GLY A 499 5.02 1.17 -17.25
CA GLY A 499 4.47 -0.16 -17.50
C GLY A 499 4.94 -1.27 -16.56
N SER A 500 5.51 -0.94 -15.40
CA SER A 500 6.25 -1.91 -14.58
C SER A 500 5.37 -2.74 -13.64
N ILE A 501 4.14 -2.33 -13.34
CA ILE A 501 3.23 -3.10 -12.48
C ILE A 501 2.75 -4.36 -13.23
N GLY A 502 2.86 -5.53 -12.58
CA GLY A 502 2.46 -6.82 -13.16
C GLY A 502 3.52 -7.50 -14.04
N LYS A 503 4.75 -6.99 -14.07
CA LYS A 503 5.90 -7.58 -14.78
C LYS A 503 6.90 -8.17 -13.79
N SER A 504 7.41 -9.37 -14.07
CA SER A 504 8.50 -9.96 -13.26
C SER A 504 9.75 -9.08 -13.36
N GLY A 505 10.34 -8.75 -12.22
CA GLY A 505 11.44 -7.78 -12.11
C GLY A 505 10.99 -6.33 -12.14
N GLY A 506 9.68 -6.07 -12.17
CA GLY A 506 9.07 -4.76 -12.20
C GLY A 506 8.08 -4.54 -11.06
N GLY A 507 7.77 -3.27 -10.81
CA GLY A 507 6.57 -2.92 -10.07
C GLY A 507 6.79 -2.40 -8.65
N TRP A 508 5.70 -2.36 -7.89
CA TRP A 508 5.62 -1.80 -6.55
C TRP A 508 5.83 -2.92 -5.53
N CYS A 509 6.92 -2.85 -4.78
CA CYS A 509 7.30 -3.85 -3.80
C CYS A 509 7.28 -3.25 -2.40
N HIS A 510 6.10 -3.20 -1.82
CA HIS A 510 5.88 -2.74 -0.45
C HIS A 510 6.14 -3.84 0.56
N TYR A 511 7.01 -3.54 1.53
CA TYR A 511 7.29 -4.47 2.59
C TYR A 511 7.30 -3.78 3.97
N VAL A 512 6.45 -4.28 4.87
CA VAL A 512 6.26 -3.82 6.27
C VAL A 512 6.16 -5.00 7.26
N GLY A 513 5.10 -5.16 8.05
CA GLY A 513 4.81 -6.40 8.77
C GLY A 513 4.55 -7.61 7.86
N GLN A 514 4.49 -8.79 8.47
CA GLN A 514 4.24 -10.06 7.78
C GLN A 514 2.73 -10.28 7.54
N GLU A 515 2.11 -9.46 6.70
CA GLU A 515 0.66 -9.45 6.50
C GLU A 515 0.13 -10.66 5.69
N ASN A 516 0.88 -11.09 4.68
CA ASN A 516 0.38 -12.03 3.69
C ASN A 516 0.14 -13.44 4.27
N PHE A 517 -1.13 -13.83 4.33
CA PHE A 517 -1.58 -15.16 4.68
C PHE A 517 -1.71 -16.03 3.41
N ALA A 518 -0.61 -16.61 2.95
CA ALA A 518 -0.67 -17.57 1.86
C ALA A 518 -1.35 -18.88 2.33
N ARG A 519 -2.45 -19.28 1.68
CA ARG A 519 -3.07 -20.62 1.85
C ARG A 519 -2.14 -21.72 1.30
N LYS A 520 -1.05 -22.04 1.98
CA LYS A 520 -0.26 -23.27 1.72
C LYS A 520 -0.92 -24.54 2.33
N ALA A 521 -2.17 -24.44 2.79
CA ALA A 521 -2.93 -25.54 3.41
C ALA A 521 -4.12 -26.04 2.57
N ALA A 522 -4.25 -25.62 1.31
CA ALA A 522 -5.07 -26.34 0.33
C ALA A 522 -4.11 -27.03 -0.63
N GLY A 523 -4.09 -28.37 -0.59
CA GLY A 523 -3.17 -29.18 -1.37
C GLY A 523 -3.25 -28.85 -2.86
N PHE A 524 -2.08 -28.71 -3.47
CA PHE A 524 -1.91 -29.03 -4.88
C PHE A 524 -2.29 -30.52 -5.03
N HIS A 525 -3.47 -30.75 -5.60
CA HIS A 525 -3.81 -31.99 -6.31
C HIS A 525 -3.95 -31.64 -7.79
#